data_AF-A0A521K3U2-F1
#
_entry.id   AF-A0A521K3U2-F1
#
_cell.length_a   1.000
_cell.length_b   1.000
_cell.length_c   1.000
_cell.angle_alpha   90.00
_cell.angle_beta   90.00
_cell.angle_gamma   90.00
#
_symmetry.space_group_name_H-M   'P 1'
#
loop_
_entity.id
_entity.type
_entity.pdbx_description
1 polymer ?
#
loop_
_entity_poly.entity_id
_entity_poly.type
_entity_poly.pdbx_seq_one_letter_code
_entity_poly.pdbx_strand_id
1 'polypeptide(L)'
;MADGQTSFSAGRCDACGAQQGPLQKLSLGKDFFGRTYDRLSPSSDQSPKWYCDPCSMHKNLQRDFRDIRAEFDKLSQGQPSELAGTEPFQRAQLRLREITAILAGHALGSRLLDPADVRALVERVQARADTPPAAGPR
;
A
#
# COMPACT_ATOMS: atom_id res chain seq x y z
N MET A 1 -9.66 -24.42 16.81
CA MET A 1 -8.50 -24.50 15.90
C MET A 1 -8.94 -25.30 14.68
N ALA A 2 -8.99 -24.67 13.51
CA ALA A 2 -8.93 -25.26 12.17
C ALA A 2 -9.05 -24.11 11.16
N ASP A 3 -7.94 -23.40 10.97
CA ASP A 3 -7.75 -22.45 9.87
C ASP A 3 -7.49 -23.29 8.62
N GLY A 4 -8.53 -23.50 7.82
CA GLY A 4 -8.52 -24.34 6.63
C GLY A 4 -8.38 -23.49 5.38
N GLN A 5 -7.13 -23.14 5.06
CA GLN A 5 -6.68 -22.46 3.86
C GLN A 5 -7.41 -22.98 2.60
N THR A 6 -8.37 -22.21 2.10
CA THR A 6 -9.09 -22.52 0.86
C THR A 6 -8.24 -22.11 -0.34
N SER A 7 -7.21 -22.91 -0.61
CA SER A 7 -6.48 -22.89 -1.88
C SER A 7 -7.42 -23.40 -2.98
N PHE A 8 -8.07 -22.49 -3.71
CA PHE A 8 -8.85 -22.84 -4.90
C PHE A 8 -7.93 -22.88 -6.13
N SER A 9 -7.93 -24.01 -6.83
CA SER A 9 -7.21 -24.19 -8.10
C SER A 9 -8.18 -24.23 -9.27
N ALA A 10 -8.25 -23.11 -10.01
CA ALA A 10 -8.48 -22.96 -11.46
C ALA A 10 -8.87 -21.50 -11.76
N GLY A 11 -8.10 -20.53 -11.26
CA GLY A 11 -8.35 -19.11 -11.48
C GLY A 11 -7.20 -18.45 -12.24
N ARG A 12 -7.52 -17.42 -13.02
CA ARG A 12 -6.55 -16.49 -13.58
C ARG A 12 -6.20 -15.46 -12.50
N CYS A 13 -4.92 -15.19 -12.26
CA CYS A 13 -4.50 -14.07 -11.42
C CYS A 13 -5.13 -12.76 -11.94
N ASP A 14 -5.85 -12.04 -11.09
CA ASP A 14 -6.56 -10.81 -11.45
C ASP A 14 -5.62 -9.66 -11.89
N ALA A 15 -4.33 -9.75 -11.57
CA ALA A 15 -3.35 -8.72 -11.93
C ALA A 15 -2.53 -9.07 -13.19
N CYS A 16 -1.88 -10.23 -13.22
CA CYS A 16 -0.97 -10.60 -14.33
C CYS A 16 -1.59 -11.57 -15.34
N GLY A 17 -2.71 -12.19 -15.00
CA GLY A 17 -3.35 -13.16 -15.86
C GLY A 17 -2.73 -14.56 -15.90
N ALA A 18 -1.74 -14.84 -15.04
CA ALA A 18 -1.19 -16.18 -14.90
C ALA A 18 -2.28 -17.18 -14.47
N GLN A 19 -2.34 -18.31 -15.15
CA GLN A 19 -3.32 -19.39 -14.91
C GLN A 19 -2.72 -20.57 -14.12
N GLN A 20 -1.43 -20.50 -13.79
CA GLN A 20 -0.69 -21.57 -13.13
C GLN A 20 -0.16 -21.09 -11.78
N GLY A 21 -0.36 -21.90 -10.74
CA GLY A 21 0.13 -21.65 -9.39
C GLY A 21 -0.99 -21.38 -8.38
N PRO A 22 -0.68 -21.50 -7.07
CA PRO A 22 -1.63 -21.18 -6.02
C PRO A 22 -2.03 -19.70 -6.10
N LEU A 23 -3.34 -19.45 -5.95
CA LEU A 23 -3.86 -18.10 -5.80
C LEU A 23 -4.28 -17.87 -4.36
N GLN A 24 -4.03 -16.66 -3.88
CA GLN A 24 -4.41 -16.23 -2.54
C GLN A 24 -5.47 -15.13 -2.62
N LYS A 25 -6.49 -15.23 -1.75
CA LYS A 25 -7.46 -14.18 -1.54
C LYS A 25 -6.82 -13.09 -0.68
N LEU A 26 -6.88 -11.85 -1.15
CA LEU A 26 -6.28 -10.73 -0.42
C LEU A 26 -7.29 -10.08 0.52
N SER A 27 -7.30 -10.53 1.78
CA SER A 27 -8.09 -9.90 2.84
C SER A 27 -7.70 -8.43 3.02
N LEU A 28 -8.70 -7.55 3.18
CA LEU A 28 -8.47 -6.13 3.36
C LEU A 28 -7.86 -5.82 4.73
N GLY A 29 -8.29 -6.49 5.81
CA GLY A 29 -7.66 -6.39 7.12
C GLY A 29 -7.56 -4.96 7.64
N LYS A 30 -6.35 -4.43 7.72
CA LYS A 30 -6.02 -3.08 8.20
C LYS A 30 -5.22 -2.32 7.15
N ASP A 31 -5.35 -1.00 7.18
CA ASP A 31 -4.54 -0.07 6.39
C ASP A 31 -3.12 0.07 6.99
N PHE A 32 -2.25 0.82 6.31
CA PHE A 32 -0.88 1.07 6.75
C PHE A 32 -0.77 1.64 8.19
N PHE A 33 -1.79 2.37 8.64
CA PHE A 33 -1.85 3.03 9.94
C PHE A 33 -2.54 2.16 11.02
N GLY A 34 -2.94 0.93 10.68
CA GLY A 34 -3.57 -0.02 11.60
C GLY A 34 -5.09 0.15 11.74
N ARG A 35 -5.70 1.06 10.96
CA ARG A 35 -7.14 1.27 10.92
C ARG A 35 -7.78 0.14 10.13
N THR A 36 -8.86 -0.43 10.65
CA THR A 36 -9.59 -1.48 9.93
C THR A 36 -10.20 -0.86 8.67
N TYR A 37 -10.07 -1.52 7.51
CA TYR A 37 -10.77 -1.04 6.32
C TYR A 37 -12.28 -1.13 6.53
N ASP A 38 -12.97 0.00 6.47
CA ASP A 38 -14.43 0.11 6.63
C ASP A 38 -15.22 -0.41 5.40
N ARG A 39 -14.53 -0.99 4.43
CA ARG A 39 -15.15 -1.55 3.23
C ARG A 39 -15.33 -3.05 3.38
N LEU A 40 -16.56 -3.36 3.80
CA LEU A 40 -17.26 -4.62 3.65
C LEU A 40 -16.71 -5.75 4.53
N SER A 41 -17.56 -6.19 5.46
CA SER A 41 -17.48 -7.50 6.11
C SER A 41 -17.12 -8.57 5.08
N PRO A 42 -16.34 -9.62 5.41
CA PRO A 42 -15.97 -10.68 4.46
C PRO A 42 -17.14 -11.29 3.68
N SER A 43 -18.35 -11.22 4.23
CA SER A 43 -19.62 -11.66 3.65
C SER A 43 -20.22 -10.73 2.57
N SER A 44 -19.72 -9.51 2.42
CA SER A 44 -20.24 -8.49 1.50
C SER A 44 -19.29 -8.18 0.33
N ASP A 45 -18.14 -8.87 0.24
CA ASP A 45 -17.26 -8.83 -0.92
C ASP A 45 -17.86 -9.69 -2.05
N GLN A 46 -18.76 -9.10 -2.84
CA GLN A 46 -19.44 -9.75 -3.97
C GLN A 46 -18.50 -10.10 -5.14
N SER A 47 -17.21 -9.74 -5.06
CA SER A 47 -16.24 -9.98 -6.13
C SER A 47 -14.83 -10.19 -5.58
N PRO A 48 -14.60 -11.32 -4.88
CA PRO A 48 -13.29 -11.61 -4.30
C PRO A 48 -12.22 -11.67 -5.39
N LYS A 49 -11.16 -10.89 -5.21
CA LYS A 49 -10.00 -10.86 -6.11
C LYS A 49 -8.91 -11.82 -5.66
N TRP A 50 -8.33 -12.53 -6.62
CA TRP A 50 -7.34 -13.59 -6.42
C TRP A 50 -6.03 -13.26 -7.13
N TYR A 51 -4.93 -13.38 -6.39
CA TYR A 51 -3.61 -13.00 -6.89
C TYR A 51 -2.63 -14.15 -6.69
N CYS A 52 -1.72 -14.35 -7.63
CA CYS A 52 -0.53 -15.19 -7.40
C CYS A 52 0.41 -14.50 -6.40
N ASP A 53 1.33 -15.24 -5.79
CA ASP A 53 2.19 -14.71 -4.72
C ASP A 53 2.91 -13.39 -5.08
N PRO A 54 3.54 -13.23 -6.26
CA PRO A 54 4.17 -11.96 -6.63
C PRO A 54 3.16 -10.82 -6.74
N CYS A 55 1.99 -11.07 -7.33
CA CYS A 55 0.95 -10.05 -7.47
C CYS A 55 0.28 -9.71 -6.14
N SER A 56 0.17 -10.67 -5.22
CA SER A 56 -0.33 -10.46 -3.86
C SER A 56 0.59 -9.51 -3.11
N MET A 57 1.91 -9.75 -3.17
CA MET A 57 2.91 -8.86 -2.58
C MET A 57 2.83 -7.44 -3.17
N HIS A 58 2.78 -7.32 -4.51
CA HIS A 58 2.68 -6.02 -5.18
C HIS A 58 1.36 -5.30 -4.85
N LYS A 59 0.28 -6.05 -4.66
CA LYS A 59 -1.01 -5.49 -4.25
C LYS A 59 -0.97 -4.93 -2.83
N ASN A 60 -0.22 -5.56 -1.92
CA ASN A 60 0.03 -5.01 -0.58
C ASN A 60 0.86 -3.72 -0.64
N LEU A 61 1.94 -3.70 -1.44
CA LEU A 61 2.72 -2.47 -1.64
C LEU A 61 1.87 -1.33 -2.22
N GLN A 62 0.98 -1.64 -3.17
CA GLN A 62 0.04 -0.66 -3.72
C GLN A 62 -0.89 -0.10 -2.65
N ARG A 63 -1.41 -0.95 -1.75
CA ARG A 63 -2.30 -0.52 -0.66
C ARG A 63 -1.56 0.44 0.28
N ASP A 64 -0.38 0.05 0.74
CA ASP A 64 0.45 0.91 1.62
C ASP A 64 0.75 2.26 0.95
N PHE A 65 1.17 2.24 -0.32
CA PHE A 65 1.42 3.45 -1.09
C PHE A 65 0.19 4.35 -1.16
N ARG A 66 -0.99 3.79 -1.46
CA ARG A 66 -2.24 4.55 -1.58
C ARG A 66 -2.63 5.16 -0.23
N ASP A 67 -2.50 4.41 0.86
CA ASP A 67 -2.88 4.88 2.19
C ASP A 67 -1.95 6.01 2.66
N ILE A 68 -0.63 5.86 2.45
CA ILE A 68 0.36 6.91 2.72
C ILE A 68 0.11 8.15 1.86
N ARG A 69 -0.15 7.98 0.55
CA ARG A 69 -0.45 9.10 -0.36
C ARG A 69 -1.68 9.87 0.10
N ALA A 70 -2.75 9.17 0.45
CA ALA A 70 -3.99 9.80 0.91
C ALA A 70 -3.78 10.62 2.18
N GLU A 71 -3.05 10.09 3.16
CA GLU A 71 -2.71 10.85 4.36
C GLU A 71 -1.74 12.02 4.06
N PHE A 72 -0.80 11.85 3.13
CA PHE A 72 0.13 12.93 2.77
C PHE A 72 -0.59 14.09 2.06
N ASP A 73 -1.56 13.76 1.20
CA ASP A 73 -2.37 14.77 0.51
C ASP A 73 -3.26 15.52 1.52
N LYS A 74 -3.87 14.83 2.51
CA LYS A 74 -4.57 15.49 3.64
C LYS A 74 -3.64 16.45 4.39
N LEU A 75 -2.46 15.96 4.79
CA LEU A 75 -1.47 16.73 5.51
C LEU A 75 -0.99 17.96 4.70
N SER A 76 -0.91 17.84 3.38
CA SER A 76 -0.53 18.94 2.46
C SER A 76 -1.63 19.99 2.30
N GLN A 77 -2.88 19.58 2.48
CA GLN A 77 -4.05 20.47 2.48
C GLN A 77 -4.35 21.07 3.86
N GLY A 78 -3.53 20.79 4.88
CA GLY A 78 -3.76 21.25 6.26
C GLY A 78 -4.90 20.51 6.97
N GLN A 79 -5.36 19.37 6.44
CA GLN A 79 -6.37 18.53 7.06
C GLN A 79 -5.76 17.63 8.15
N PRO A 80 -6.56 17.14 9.11
CA PRO A 80 -6.12 16.13 10.07
C PRO A 80 -5.59 14.89 9.35
N SER A 81 -4.39 14.47 9.72
CA SER A 81 -3.72 13.32 9.12
C SER A 81 -2.91 12.54 10.15
N GLU A 82 -2.85 11.22 9.98
CA GLU A 82 -1.96 10.34 10.75
C GLU A 82 -0.49 10.73 10.58
N LEU A 83 -0.13 11.27 9.41
CA LEU A 83 1.24 11.72 9.10
C LEU A 83 1.64 13.02 9.80
N ALA A 84 0.74 13.65 10.57
CA ALA A 84 1.12 14.74 11.45
C ALA A 84 1.99 14.27 12.63
N GLY A 85 1.93 12.98 12.99
CA GLY A 85 2.78 12.39 14.02
C GLY A 85 4.16 11.99 13.49
N THR A 86 5.20 12.22 14.30
CA THR A 86 6.60 11.91 13.93
C THR A 86 6.82 10.44 13.60
N GLU A 87 6.30 9.51 14.42
CA GLU A 87 6.50 8.08 14.21
C GLU A 87 5.76 7.55 12.96
N PRO A 88 4.46 7.82 12.75
CA PRO A 88 3.78 7.48 11.50
C PRO A 88 4.48 8.06 10.26
N PHE A 89 4.98 9.29 10.35
CA PHE A 89 5.70 9.95 9.26
C PHE A 89 7.02 9.24 8.92
N GLN A 90 7.84 8.95 9.92
CA GLN A 90 9.11 8.21 9.73
C GLN A 90 8.87 6.80 9.19
N ARG A 91 7.84 6.10 9.69
CA ARG A 91 7.44 4.79 9.18
C ARG A 91 7.00 4.86 7.72
N ALA A 92 6.23 5.88 7.35
CA ALA A 92 5.81 6.09 5.96
C ALA A 92 7.02 6.37 5.04
N GLN A 93 7.98 7.18 5.49
CA GLN A 93 9.23 7.41 4.75
C GLN A 93 10.01 6.13 4.51
N LEU A 94 10.20 5.31 5.55
CA LEU A 94 10.88 4.01 5.43
C LEU A 94 10.14 3.12 4.45
N ARG A 95 8.82 3.01 4.58
CA ARG A 95 7.99 2.16 3.73
C ARG A 95 8.07 2.55 2.25
N LEU A 96 8.06 3.84 1.93
CA LEU A 96 8.19 4.31 0.54
C LEU A 96 9.55 3.96 -0.08
N ARG A 97 10.63 4.00 0.72
CA ARG A 97 11.96 3.55 0.28
C ARG A 97 12.00 2.05 0.03
N GLU A 98 11.41 1.25 0.92
CA GLU A 98 11.27 -0.20 0.73
C GLU A 98 10.50 -0.53 -0.54
N ILE A 99 9.36 0.12 -0.77
CA ILE A 99 8.56 -0.05 -1.99
C ILE A 99 9.41 0.23 -3.23
N THR A 100 10.19 1.31 -3.23
CA THR A 100 11.08 1.65 -4.35
C THR A 100 12.12 0.56 -4.59
N ALA A 101 12.80 0.07 -3.55
CA ALA A 101 13.79 -0.98 -3.65
C ALA A 101 13.20 -2.29 -4.19
N ILE A 102 12.01 -2.66 -3.71
CA ILE A 102 11.32 -3.88 -4.14
C ILE A 102 10.88 -3.78 -5.62
N LEU A 103 10.36 -2.62 -6.03
CA LEU A 103 9.98 -2.39 -7.43
C LEU A 103 11.18 -2.41 -8.38
N ALA A 104 12.34 -1.90 -7.95
CA ALA A 104 13.57 -1.91 -8.75
C ALA A 104 14.11 -3.34 -8.96
N GLY A 105 13.92 -4.24 -8.00
CA GLY A 105 14.34 -5.65 -8.11
C GLY A 105 13.41 -6.53 -8.96
N HIS A 106 12.26 -6.02 -9.41
CA HIS A 106 11.26 -6.82 -10.10
C HIS A 106 11.40 -6.74 -11.63
N ALA A 107 12.04 -7.74 -12.24
CA ALA A 107 12.37 -7.78 -13.66
C ALA A 107 11.16 -7.63 -14.62
N LEU A 108 9.96 -8.05 -14.20
CA LEU A 108 8.74 -7.99 -15.02
C LEU A 108 7.96 -6.67 -14.86
N GLY A 109 8.42 -5.76 -13.99
CA GLY A 109 7.70 -4.56 -13.60
C GLY A 109 6.43 -4.85 -12.80
N SER A 110 5.93 -3.85 -12.09
CA SER A 110 4.66 -3.95 -11.38
C SER A 110 3.52 -3.41 -12.25
N ARG A 111 2.50 -4.23 -12.53
CA ARG A 111 1.25 -3.77 -13.18
C ARG A 111 0.28 -3.05 -12.23
N LEU A 112 0.55 -3.14 -10.92
CA LEU A 112 -0.34 -2.64 -9.88
C LEU A 112 0.12 -1.31 -9.27
N LEU A 113 1.39 -0.96 -9.47
CA LEU A 113 2.01 0.20 -8.85
C LEU A 113 3.10 0.76 -9.78
N ASP A 114 2.97 2.02 -10.17
CA ASP A 114 3.94 2.69 -11.05
C ASP A 114 5.16 3.15 -10.23
N PRO A 115 6.40 2.73 -10.58
CA PRO A 115 7.62 3.22 -9.93
C PRO A 115 7.80 4.75 -10.00
N ALA A 116 7.30 5.42 -11.04
CA ALA A 116 7.37 6.88 -11.16
C ALA A 116 6.50 7.58 -10.10
N ASP A 117 5.29 7.07 -9.86
CA ASP A 117 4.39 7.60 -8.82
C ASP A 117 5.00 7.44 -7.42
N VAL A 118 5.66 6.31 -7.16
CA VAL A 118 6.34 6.07 -5.88
C VAL A 118 7.48 7.06 -5.69
N ARG A 119 8.33 7.26 -6.69
CA ARG A 119 9.43 8.24 -6.63
C ARG A 119 8.92 9.67 -6.40
N ALA A 120 7.89 10.08 -7.13
CA ALA A 120 7.30 11.41 -6.96
C ALA A 120 6.76 11.64 -5.53
N LEU A 121 6.15 10.61 -4.91
CA LEU A 121 5.73 10.72 -3.51
C LEU A 121 6.91 10.76 -2.54
N VAL A 122 7.96 9.95 -2.76
CA VAL A 122 9.19 9.97 -1.95
C VAL A 122 9.80 11.37 -1.94
N GLU A 123 9.95 12.00 -3.10
CA GLU A 123 10.51 13.35 -3.24
C GLU A 123 9.68 14.40 -2.49
N ARG A 124 8.34 14.36 -2.63
CA ARG A 124 7.45 15.27 -1.89
C ARG A 124 7.53 15.10 -0.38
N VAL A 125 7.60 13.85 0.10
CA VAL A 125 7.71 13.55 1.52
C VAL A 125 9.06 14.00 2.07
N GLN A 126 10.15 13.83 1.31
CA GLN A 126 11.49 14.31 1.69
C GLN A 126 11.53 15.83 1.77
N ALA A 127 11.05 16.54 0.73
CA ALA A 127 11.01 18.01 0.71
C ALA A 127 10.28 18.61 1.93
N ARG A 128 9.23 17.92 2.40
CA ARG A 128 8.52 18.32 3.62
C ARG A 128 9.29 18.06 4.91
N ALA A 129 10.04 16.96 4.98
CA ALA A 129 10.90 16.67 6.13
C ALA A 129 12.04 17.70 6.26
N ASP A 130 12.53 18.21 5.13
CA ASP A 130 13.58 19.23 5.08
C ASP A 130 13.05 20.65 5.32
N THR A 131 11.73 20.85 5.38
CA THR A 131 11.13 22.15 5.70
C THR A 131 11.07 22.33 7.22
N PRO A 132 11.91 23.19 7.82
CA PRO A 132 11.84 23.45 9.26
C PRO A 132 10.49 24.10 9.61
N PRO A 133 9.92 23.81 10.79
CA PRO A 133 8.72 24.51 11.24
C PRO A 133 9.03 26.01 11.28
N ALA A 134 8.26 26.81 10.53
CA ALA A 134 8.41 28.25 10.48
C ALA A 134 8.42 28.78 11.93
N ALA A 135 9.50 29.46 12.31
CA ALA A 135 9.59 30.16 13.58
C ALA A 135 8.41 31.13 13.68
N GLY A 136 7.44 30.82 14.53
CA GLY A 136 6.30 31.69 14.78
C GLY A 136 6.79 33.04 15.34
N PRO A 137 6.14 34.16 14.98
CA PRO A 137 6.51 35.46 15.52
C PRO A 137 6.28 35.45 17.04
N ARG A 138 7.31 35.87 17.78
CA ARG A 138 7.25 36.15 19.23
C ARG A 138 6.45 37.41 19.50
#